data_AF-A0AAQ5ZGK3-F1
#
_entry.id   AF-A0AAQ5ZGK3-F1
#
_cell.length_a   1.000
_cell.length_b   1.000
_cell.length_c   1.000
_cell.angle_alpha   90.00
_cell.angle_beta   90.00
_cell.angle_gamma   90.00
#
_symmetry.space_group_name_H-M   'P 1'
#
loop_
_entity.id
_entity.type
_entity.pdbx_description
1 polymer ?
#
loop_
_entity_poly.entity_id
_entity_poly.type
_entity_poly.pdbx_seq_one_letter_code
_entity_poly.pdbx_strand_id
1 'polypeptide(L)'
;PCFPPCFLPCFPTSATRLKGSVRLAKVDCTTHSETCGRFGVSGYPTLKIFRYGRDSAPYDGPRTAEGIYQYMKKQTGPDSVLLRTKEDLQAFVNNYDASIVGADSSRLAEFLNAAGLLREQFRFAHSTDLQCVLLFRPPRLSNTFEDSLVVFKDYLTIGSLRRFIRDHIYGLCPHMTLENRDRLRVRDLLTAYYDLDYHHNVRGSNYWRNRVMKVASKYGGRGLTYSVANKKDFLSELEDDFGLGTSDGGELPFVTIRTRLGHKYTMREEFTRDGQSLERFLDDYFAGRLKRYVKSEPVPERNTADVKMVVAESFDDVVNDPDKDVLIQFYSPSCPHCKKLEPVYRELAHTLYYDPKIVIAKMNAVENDVPLGYDVQGFPTIYFAPVGKKDEPVRYEGGRELRDFLNFLKREASHSLVLSGSKDEL
;
A
#
# COMPACT_ATOMS: atom_id res chain seq x y z
N PRO A 1 33.10 2.67 11.48
CA PRO A 1 33.34 4.13 11.36
C PRO A 1 32.12 4.93 10.87
N CYS A 2 31.38 4.42 9.87
CA CYS A 2 30.27 5.13 9.21
C CYS A 2 28.87 4.76 9.75
N PHE A 3 28.74 4.34 11.02
CA PHE A 3 27.42 4.01 11.58
C PHE A 3 26.62 5.30 11.83
N PRO A 4 25.29 5.30 11.62
CA PRO A 4 24.43 6.40 12.06
C PRO A 4 24.62 6.64 13.56
N PRO A 5 24.66 7.90 14.04
CA PRO A 5 24.91 8.24 15.45
C PRO A 5 23.91 7.56 16.40
N CYS A 6 22.69 7.26 15.95
CA CYS A 6 21.66 6.58 16.73
C CYS A 6 21.94 5.09 16.99
N PHE A 7 22.74 4.41 16.15
CA PHE A 7 22.93 2.95 16.24
C PHE A 7 24.15 2.53 17.07
N LEU A 8 25.14 3.42 17.17
CA LEU A 8 26.39 3.24 17.92
C LEU A 8 26.19 2.88 19.42
N PRO A 9 25.23 3.47 20.16
CA PRO A 9 24.98 3.09 21.56
C PRO A 9 24.06 1.88 21.72
N CYS A 10 23.22 1.53 20.74
CA CYS A 10 22.25 0.43 20.88
C CYS A 10 22.87 -0.97 20.82
N PHE A 11 23.87 -1.16 19.95
CA PHE A 11 24.48 -2.46 19.71
C PHE A 11 25.31 -2.97 20.91
N PRO A 12 26.16 -2.13 21.57
CA PRO A 12 26.87 -2.53 22.79
C PRO A 12 25.93 -2.83 23.95
N THR A 13 24.88 -2.03 24.17
CA THR A 13 23.89 -2.26 25.23
C THR A 13 23.16 -3.58 25.04
N SER A 14 22.81 -3.92 23.81
CA SER A 14 22.20 -5.22 23.47
C SER A 14 23.17 -6.38 23.71
N ALA A 15 24.44 -6.22 23.34
CA ALA A 15 25.48 -7.22 23.55
C ALA A 15 25.69 -7.56 25.04
N THR A 16 25.67 -6.54 25.90
CA THR A 16 25.76 -6.73 27.36
C THR A 16 24.56 -7.51 27.89
N ARG A 17 23.34 -7.20 27.43
CA ARG A 17 22.10 -7.88 27.86
C ARG A 17 21.96 -9.31 27.34
N LEU A 18 22.56 -9.62 26.20
CA LEU A 18 22.53 -10.95 25.56
C LEU A 18 23.74 -11.83 25.92
N LYS A 19 24.65 -11.32 26.76
CA LYS A 19 25.87 -12.01 27.17
C LYS A 19 25.54 -13.38 27.76
N GLY A 20 26.15 -14.43 27.20
CA GLY A 20 25.94 -15.83 27.59
C GLY A 20 24.94 -16.59 26.73
N SER A 21 24.04 -15.91 26.01
CA SER A 21 23.09 -16.56 25.08
C SER A 21 23.47 -16.31 23.61
N VAL A 22 23.76 -15.06 23.25
CA VAL A 22 24.08 -14.64 21.88
C VAL A 22 25.36 -13.82 21.90
N ARG A 23 26.25 -14.07 20.94
CA ARG A 23 27.42 -13.21 20.72
C ARG A 23 27.10 -12.23 19.60
N LEU A 24 27.18 -10.94 19.91
CA LEU A 24 27.11 -9.88 18.91
C LEU A 24 28.54 -9.56 18.49
N ALA A 25 28.79 -9.59 17.17
CA ALA A 25 30.07 -9.23 16.57
C ALA A 25 29.86 -8.09 15.57
N LYS A 26 30.91 -7.30 15.34
CA LYS A 26 30.94 -6.29 14.28
C LYS A 26 32.19 -6.50 13.42
N VAL A 27 32.05 -6.27 12.12
CA VAL A 27 33.15 -6.31 11.15
C VAL A 27 33.25 -4.93 10.51
N ASP A 28 34.45 -4.39 10.40
CA ASP A 28 34.69 -3.14 9.68
C ASP A 28 34.97 -3.45 8.21
N CYS A 29 33.96 -3.24 7.36
CA CYS A 29 34.06 -3.53 5.93
C CYS A 29 35.02 -2.61 5.17
N THR A 30 35.46 -1.49 5.76
CA THR A 30 36.50 -0.64 5.15
C THR A 30 37.87 -1.32 5.15
N THR A 31 38.11 -2.21 6.12
CA THR A 31 39.37 -2.94 6.29
C THR A 31 39.25 -4.43 5.94
N HIS A 32 38.03 -4.97 5.91
CA HIS A 32 37.75 -6.39 5.66
C HIS A 32 36.78 -6.59 4.49
N SER A 33 37.09 -5.98 3.34
CA SER A 33 36.24 -5.95 2.15
C SER A 33 35.93 -7.34 1.59
N GLU A 34 36.89 -8.26 1.59
CA GLU A 34 36.70 -9.64 1.09
C GLU A 34 35.61 -10.38 1.89
N THR A 35 35.65 -10.30 3.21
CA THR A 35 34.63 -10.89 4.10
C THR A 35 33.25 -10.28 3.83
N CYS A 36 33.17 -8.96 3.72
CA CYS A 36 31.89 -8.27 3.49
C CYS A 36 31.32 -8.53 2.09
N GLY A 37 32.19 -8.60 1.08
CA GLY A 37 31.83 -9.00 -0.29
C GLY A 37 31.31 -10.44 -0.35
N ARG A 38 31.98 -11.38 0.34
CA ARG A 38 31.56 -12.80 0.40
C ARG A 38 30.15 -12.97 0.95
N PHE A 39 29.72 -12.10 1.87
CA PHE A 39 28.38 -12.13 2.46
C PHE A 39 27.41 -11.13 1.82
N GLY A 40 27.76 -10.51 0.68
CA GLY A 40 26.85 -9.65 -0.09
C GLY A 40 26.45 -8.35 0.61
N VAL A 41 27.34 -7.76 1.40
CA VAL A 41 27.07 -6.48 2.09
C VAL A 41 27.21 -5.32 1.09
N SER A 42 26.09 -4.72 0.70
CA SER A 42 26.03 -3.58 -0.23
C SER A 42 25.70 -2.23 0.43
N GLY A 43 25.35 -2.23 1.72
CA GLY A 43 25.01 -1.03 2.48
C GLY A 43 25.29 -1.16 3.98
N TYR A 44 25.45 -0.04 4.67
CA TYR A 44 25.79 -0.01 6.10
C TYR A 44 24.71 0.73 6.92
N PRO A 45 24.28 0.19 8.08
CA PRO A 45 24.63 -1.12 8.63
C PRO A 45 23.84 -2.26 7.97
N THR A 46 24.51 -3.38 7.70
CA THR A 46 23.86 -4.67 7.37
C THR A 46 24.04 -5.60 8.57
N LEU A 47 22.93 -6.12 9.09
CA LEU A 47 22.91 -7.04 10.21
C LEU A 47 22.51 -8.43 9.73
N LYS A 48 23.34 -9.42 10.06
CA LYS A 48 23.15 -10.83 9.70
C LYS A 48 23.24 -11.72 10.93
N ILE A 49 22.45 -12.78 10.92
CA ILE A 49 22.38 -13.76 11.99
C ILE A 49 23.10 -15.01 11.53
N PHE A 50 24.07 -15.44 12.33
CA PHE A 50 24.80 -16.69 12.11
C PHE A 50 24.35 -17.74 13.11
N ARG A 51 24.02 -18.94 12.63
CA ARG A 51 23.73 -20.11 13.48
C ARG A 51 24.72 -21.22 13.15
N TYR A 52 25.39 -21.77 14.16
CA TYR A 52 26.37 -22.84 14.01
C TYR A 52 27.42 -22.58 12.91
N GLY A 53 27.84 -21.31 12.78
CA GLY A 53 28.85 -20.88 11.78
C GLY A 53 28.31 -20.64 10.37
N ARG A 54 26.99 -20.77 10.12
CA ARG A 54 26.37 -20.54 8.81
C ARG A 54 25.55 -19.25 8.80
N ASP A 55 25.55 -18.54 7.67
CA ASP A 55 24.65 -17.39 7.43
C ASP A 55 23.21 -17.91 7.43
N SER A 56 22.42 -17.54 8.44
CA SER A 56 21.10 -18.08 8.70
C SER A 56 20.01 -17.19 8.12
N ALA A 57 20.08 -15.89 8.40
CA ALA A 57 19.05 -14.92 8.03
C ALA A 57 19.56 -13.47 8.16
N PRO A 58 19.00 -12.50 7.40
CA PRO A 58 19.13 -11.09 7.74
C PRO A 58 18.43 -10.79 9.08
N TYR A 59 18.85 -9.70 9.74
CA TYR A 59 18.11 -9.15 10.86
C TYR A 59 17.13 -8.09 10.35
N ASP A 60 15.85 -8.43 10.44
CA ASP A 60 14.74 -7.58 9.99
C ASP A 60 13.98 -6.94 11.16
N GLY A 61 14.57 -6.92 12.35
CA GLY A 61 13.96 -6.36 13.56
C GLY A 61 14.19 -4.85 13.75
N PRO A 62 13.56 -4.25 14.78
CA PRO A 62 13.74 -2.84 15.11
C PRO A 62 15.20 -2.52 15.45
N ARG A 63 15.72 -1.39 14.95
CA ARG A 63 17.11 -0.97 15.16
C ARG A 63 17.35 -0.29 16.53
N THR A 64 16.73 -0.81 17.58
CA THR A 64 16.84 -0.32 18.97
C THR A 64 17.44 -1.40 19.88
N ALA A 65 17.98 -1.00 21.04
CA ALA A 65 18.58 -1.97 21.96
C ALA A 65 17.57 -3.00 22.49
N GLU A 66 16.34 -2.56 22.78
CA GLU A 66 15.25 -3.46 23.21
C GLU A 66 14.81 -4.38 22.08
N GLY A 67 14.67 -3.85 20.85
CA GLY A 67 14.32 -4.62 19.67
C GLY A 67 15.30 -5.75 19.39
N ILE A 68 16.61 -5.44 19.39
CA ILE A 68 17.68 -6.44 19.20
C ILE A 68 17.65 -7.48 20.32
N TYR A 69 17.52 -7.05 21.58
CA TYR A 69 17.45 -7.98 22.72
C TYR A 69 16.29 -8.96 22.59
N GLN A 70 15.07 -8.46 22.37
CA GLN A 70 13.88 -9.32 22.27
C GLN A 70 13.92 -10.23 21.05
N TYR A 71 14.35 -9.71 19.90
CA TYR A 71 14.51 -10.48 18.68
C TYR A 71 15.50 -11.63 18.90
N MET A 72 16.70 -11.33 19.41
CA MET A 72 17.73 -12.35 19.60
C MET A 72 17.39 -13.33 20.72
N LYS A 73 16.72 -12.89 21.80
CA LYS A 73 16.18 -13.78 22.84
C LYS A 73 15.17 -14.77 22.27
N LYS A 74 14.31 -14.35 21.34
CA LYS A 74 13.40 -15.23 20.60
C LYS A 74 14.18 -16.24 19.73
N GLN A 75 15.33 -15.85 19.18
CA GLN A 75 16.16 -16.73 18.34
C GLN A 75 17.02 -17.73 19.11
N THR A 76 17.33 -17.46 20.39
CA THR A 76 18.07 -18.40 21.26
C THR A 76 17.22 -19.19 22.23
N GLY A 77 15.94 -18.84 22.37
CA GLY A 77 14.99 -19.68 23.09
C GLY A 77 14.86 -21.07 22.47
N PRO A 78 14.27 -22.03 23.20
CA PRO A 78 13.86 -23.29 22.59
C PRO A 78 12.90 -23.02 21.42
N ASP A 79 12.86 -23.91 20.42
CA ASP A 79 11.96 -23.79 19.27
C ASP A 79 10.49 -23.62 19.72
N SER A 80 10.16 -24.22 20.86
CA SER A 80 8.91 -24.03 21.58
C SER A 80 9.17 -23.96 23.08
N VAL A 81 8.57 -22.99 23.77
CA VAL A 81 8.68 -22.83 25.23
C VAL A 81 7.84 -23.89 25.95
N LEU A 82 8.41 -24.61 26.93
CA LEU A 82 7.67 -25.53 27.78
C LEU A 82 6.89 -24.75 28.86
N LEU A 83 5.60 -24.99 28.96
CA LEU A 83 4.69 -24.37 29.95
C LEU A 83 4.25 -25.44 30.95
N ARG A 84 4.57 -25.22 32.23
CA ARG A 84 4.32 -26.21 33.30
C ARG A 84 3.05 -25.92 34.08
N THR A 85 2.63 -24.66 34.11
CA THR A 85 1.46 -24.23 34.89
C THR A 85 0.47 -23.44 34.03
N LYS A 86 -0.74 -23.23 34.57
CA LYS A 86 -1.74 -22.36 33.93
C LYS A 86 -1.26 -20.91 33.90
N GLU A 87 -0.50 -20.49 34.90
CA GLU A 87 0.11 -19.16 34.97
C GLU A 87 1.15 -18.97 33.87
N ASP A 88 1.97 -19.99 33.58
CA ASP A 88 2.91 -19.96 32.45
C ASP A 88 2.17 -19.76 31.13
N LEU A 89 1.07 -20.49 30.94
CA LEU A 89 0.22 -20.36 29.75
C LEU A 89 -0.35 -18.95 29.63
N GLN A 90 -0.94 -18.42 30.70
CA GLN A 90 -1.50 -17.06 30.71
C GLN A 90 -0.43 -16.02 30.41
N ALA A 91 0.76 -16.13 31.01
CA ALA A 91 1.89 -15.23 30.75
C ALA A 91 2.38 -15.32 29.30
N PHE A 92 2.40 -16.53 28.71
CA PHE A 92 2.85 -16.72 27.34
C PHE A 92 1.88 -16.14 26.30
N VAL A 93 0.57 -16.34 26.50
CA VAL A 93 -0.49 -15.89 25.57
C VAL A 93 -0.85 -14.41 25.77
N ASN A 94 -0.58 -13.84 26.95
CA ASN A 94 -0.70 -12.40 27.18
C ASN A 94 0.46 -11.64 26.52
N ASN A 95 0.46 -11.63 25.20
CA ASN A 95 1.49 -11.04 24.37
C ASN A 95 0.90 -10.16 23.27
N TYR A 96 1.72 -9.27 22.72
CA TYR A 96 1.33 -8.38 21.63
C TYR A 96 1.12 -9.15 20.30
N ASP A 97 1.83 -10.27 20.14
CA ASP A 97 1.75 -11.20 19.01
C ASP A 97 0.92 -12.44 19.32
N ALA A 98 0.41 -13.07 18.25
CA ALA A 98 -0.29 -14.34 18.36
C ALA A 98 0.64 -15.46 18.86
N SER A 99 0.04 -16.41 19.56
CA SER A 99 0.74 -17.50 20.25
C SER A 99 0.19 -18.85 19.81
N ILE A 100 1.07 -19.76 19.39
CA ILE A 100 0.71 -21.14 19.04
C ILE A 100 1.15 -22.04 20.18
N VAL A 101 0.21 -22.74 20.80
CA VAL A 101 0.48 -23.62 21.94
C VAL A 101 0.11 -25.05 21.58
N GLY A 102 1.10 -25.94 21.56
CA GLY A 102 0.94 -27.36 21.27
C GLY A 102 0.68 -28.21 22.50
N ALA A 103 0.13 -29.39 22.26
CA ALA A 103 -0.01 -30.46 23.25
C ALA A 103 1.28 -31.29 23.33
N ASP A 104 1.78 -31.52 24.54
CA ASP A 104 2.83 -32.48 24.82
C ASP A 104 2.22 -33.89 24.90
N SER A 105 2.15 -34.54 23.74
CA SER A 105 1.60 -35.88 23.53
C SER A 105 2.46 -36.66 22.53
N SER A 106 1.99 -37.81 22.02
CA SER A 106 2.67 -38.60 20.97
C SER A 106 3.05 -37.80 19.71
N ARG A 107 2.48 -36.61 19.53
CA ARG A 107 2.72 -35.70 18.40
C ARG A 107 3.67 -34.53 18.72
N LEU A 108 4.28 -34.50 19.90
CA LEU A 108 5.18 -33.41 20.32
C LEU A 108 6.35 -33.25 19.34
N ALA A 109 6.98 -34.34 18.89
CA ALA A 109 8.15 -34.27 18.02
C ALA A 109 7.85 -33.54 16.69
N GLU A 110 6.70 -33.82 16.06
CA GLU A 110 6.28 -33.12 14.84
C GLU A 110 5.96 -31.64 15.10
N PHE A 111 5.34 -31.34 16.24
CA PHE A 111 5.08 -29.96 16.65
C PHE A 111 6.38 -29.18 16.86
N LEU A 112 7.36 -29.76 17.56
CA LEU A 112 8.67 -29.16 17.81
C LEU A 112 9.44 -28.94 16.50
N ASN A 113 9.39 -29.91 15.58
CA ASN A 113 9.99 -29.76 14.25
C ASN A 113 9.35 -28.59 13.48
N ALA A 114 8.02 -28.50 13.49
CA ALA A 114 7.32 -27.38 12.85
C ALA A 114 7.63 -26.04 13.54
N ALA A 115 7.70 -26.02 14.86
CA ALA A 115 8.09 -24.84 15.64
C ALA A 115 9.50 -24.38 15.27
N GLY A 116 10.45 -25.31 15.12
CA GLY A 116 11.83 -25.00 14.70
C GLY A 116 11.90 -24.36 13.31
N LEU A 117 11.03 -24.77 12.38
CA LEU A 117 10.95 -24.20 11.03
C LEU A 117 10.21 -22.86 10.97
N LEU A 118 9.29 -22.60 11.90
CA LEU A 118 8.36 -21.46 11.85
C LEU A 118 8.64 -20.40 12.94
N ARG A 119 9.57 -20.65 13.87
CA ARG A 119 9.90 -19.79 15.02
C ARG A 119 10.34 -18.38 14.66
N GLU A 120 10.84 -18.17 13.44
CA GLU A 120 11.22 -16.83 13.00
C GLU A 120 9.99 -15.94 12.86
N GLN A 121 8.87 -16.51 12.41
CA GLN A 121 7.64 -15.77 12.13
C GLN A 121 6.65 -15.81 13.29
N PHE A 122 6.60 -16.90 14.05
CA PHE A 122 5.57 -17.10 15.08
C PHE A 122 6.15 -17.51 16.44
N ARG A 123 5.34 -17.40 17.49
CA ARG A 123 5.71 -17.76 18.86
C ARG A 123 5.10 -19.11 19.20
N PHE A 124 5.94 -20.08 19.57
CA PHE A 124 5.52 -21.44 19.91
C PHE A 124 5.75 -21.75 21.38
N ALA A 125 4.79 -22.42 21.99
CA ALA A 125 4.88 -23.04 23.30
C ALA A 125 4.24 -24.44 23.28
N HIS A 126 4.55 -25.28 24.27
CA HIS A 126 3.88 -26.56 24.46
C HIS A 126 3.66 -26.84 25.94
N SER A 127 2.62 -27.60 26.25
CA SER A 127 2.27 -27.99 27.62
C SER A 127 1.75 -29.42 27.67
N THR A 128 2.04 -30.13 28.76
CA THR A 128 1.50 -31.45 29.12
C THR A 128 0.01 -31.43 29.41
N ASP A 129 -0.53 -30.27 29.74
CA ASP A 129 -1.93 -30.14 30.18
C ASP A 129 -2.91 -29.97 29.01
N LEU A 130 -2.39 -29.84 27.78
CA LEU A 130 -3.19 -29.61 26.58
C LEU A 130 -3.34 -30.90 25.76
N GLN A 131 -4.50 -31.07 25.14
CA GLN A 131 -4.82 -32.24 24.31
C GLN A 131 -4.69 -31.96 22.80
N CYS A 132 -4.64 -30.68 22.39
CA CYS A 132 -4.56 -30.27 20.99
C CYS A 132 -3.72 -29.00 20.82
N VAL A 133 -3.42 -28.67 19.57
CA VAL A 133 -2.76 -27.40 19.22
C VAL A 133 -3.78 -26.28 19.23
N LEU A 134 -3.43 -25.16 19.85
CA LEU A 134 -4.25 -23.97 20.03
C LEU A 134 -3.55 -22.75 19.44
N LEU A 135 -4.30 -21.89 18.78
CA LEU A 135 -3.84 -20.56 18.35
C LEU A 135 -4.56 -19.50 19.15
N PHE A 136 -3.80 -18.71 19.91
CA PHE A 136 -4.28 -17.56 20.66
C PHE A 136 -3.96 -16.29 19.89
N ARG A 137 -4.98 -15.51 19.58
CA ARG A 137 -4.83 -14.16 19.01
C ARG A 137 -4.46 -13.17 20.13
N PRO A 138 -3.80 -12.05 19.80
CA PRO A 138 -3.40 -11.06 20.81
C PRO A 138 -4.59 -10.55 21.62
N PRO A 139 -4.54 -10.56 22.97
CA PRO A 139 -5.67 -10.12 23.80
C PRO A 139 -6.12 -8.67 23.52
N ARG A 140 -5.19 -7.79 23.11
CA ARG A 140 -5.50 -6.41 22.71
C ARG A 140 -6.45 -6.30 21.52
N LEU A 141 -6.54 -7.35 20.70
CA LEU A 141 -7.42 -7.46 19.51
C LEU A 141 -8.70 -8.27 19.78
N SER A 142 -8.91 -8.71 21.03
CA SER A 142 -10.10 -9.45 21.42
C SER A 142 -11.36 -8.63 21.11
N ASN A 143 -12.37 -9.30 20.57
CA ASN A 143 -13.60 -8.68 20.09
C ASN A 143 -14.73 -9.71 20.09
N THR A 144 -15.95 -9.27 19.76
CA THR A 144 -17.17 -10.09 19.79
C THR A 144 -17.53 -10.74 18.45
N PHE A 145 -16.76 -10.47 17.39
CA PHE A 145 -17.07 -10.92 16.02
C PHE A 145 -16.34 -12.21 15.64
N GLU A 146 -15.30 -12.58 16.38
CA GLU A 146 -14.50 -13.78 16.15
C GLU A 146 -13.89 -14.29 17.45
N ASP A 147 -13.64 -15.61 17.52
CA ASP A 147 -12.99 -16.21 18.67
C ASP A 147 -11.51 -15.80 18.75
N SER A 148 -11.05 -15.47 19.97
CA SER A 148 -9.64 -15.22 20.25
C SER A 148 -8.81 -16.51 20.33
N LEU A 149 -9.47 -17.65 20.49
CA LEU A 149 -8.87 -18.98 20.59
C LEU A 149 -9.37 -19.86 19.44
N VAL A 150 -8.45 -20.37 18.63
CA VAL A 150 -8.76 -21.29 17.54
C VAL A 150 -8.14 -22.65 17.81
N VAL A 151 -8.95 -23.70 17.74
CA VAL A 151 -8.53 -25.08 17.97
C VAL A 151 -8.10 -25.72 16.64
N PHE A 152 -6.91 -26.32 16.63
CA PHE A 152 -6.45 -27.13 15.51
C PHE A 152 -7.14 -28.50 15.51
N LYS A 153 -7.84 -28.82 14.41
CA LYS A 153 -8.65 -30.04 14.28
C LYS A 153 -8.07 -31.08 13.31
N ASP A 154 -7.07 -30.70 12.52
CA ASP A 154 -6.50 -31.58 11.48
C ASP A 154 -5.46 -32.56 12.04
N TYR A 155 -5.03 -33.49 11.20
CA TYR A 155 -3.85 -34.31 11.49
C TYR A 155 -2.60 -33.43 11.52
N LEU A 156 -1.76 -33.58 12.55
CA LEU A 156 -0.58 -32.75 12.72
C LEU A 156 0.48 -33.13 11.69
N THR A 157 0.88 -32.16 10.87
CA THR A 157 2.05 -32.21 10.00
C THR A 157 2.59 -30.78 9.91
N ILE A 158 3.84 -30.62 9.45
CA ILE A 158 4.39 -29.29 9.18
C ILE A 158 3.50 -28.53 8.18
N GLY A 159 2.99 -29.21 7.15
CA GLY A 159 2.15 -28.61 6.10
C GLY A 159 0.77 -28.18 6.61
N SER A 160 0.08 -29.04 7.36
CA SER A 160 -1.24 -28.74 7.93
C SER A 160 -1.15 -27.66 9.00
N LEU A 161 -0.12 -27.68 9.87
CA LEU A 161 0.08 -26.63 10.86
C LEU A 161 0.42 -25.29 10.21
N ARG A 162 1.29 -25.26 9.20
CA ARG A 162 1.60 -24.03 8.44
C ARG A 162 0.36 -23.44 7.77
N ARG A 163 -0.47 -24.30 7.16
CA ARG A 163 -1.76 -23.90 6.57
C ARG A 163 -2.70 -23.32 7.63
N PHE A 164 -2.86 -24.04 8.74
CA PHE A 164 -3.70 -23.62 9.85
C PHE A 164 -3.28 -22.24 10.40
N ILE A 165 -2.00 -22.03 10.67
CA ILE A 165 -1.50 -20.75 11.17
C ILE A 165 -1.79 -19.64 10.16
N ARG A 166 -1.43 -19.84 8.89
CA ARG A 166 -1.66 -18.86 7.81
C ARG A 166 -3.13 -18.45 7.72
N ASP A 167 -4.05 -19.41 7.84
CA ASP A 167 -5.47 -19.18 7.60
C ASP A 167 -6.18 -18.55 8.82
N HIS A 168 -5.63 -18.68 10.04
CA HIS A 168 -6.32 -18.27 11.26
C HIS A 168 -5.62 -17.17 12.07
N ILE A 169 -4.32 -16.93 11.88
CA ILE A 169 -3.54 -16.06 12.77
C ILE A 169 -4.02 -14.60 12.82
N TYR A 170 -4.45 -14.06 11.68
CA TYR A 170 -4.79 -12.65 11.55
C TYR A 170 -6.26 -12.34 11.89
N GLY A 171 -7.14 -13.34 11.78
CA GLY A 171 -8.57 -13.14 11.97
C GLY A 171 -9.22 -12.28 10.90
N LEU A 172 -10.41 -11.77 11.22
CA LEU A 172 -11.27 -11.01 10.32
C LEU A 172 -10.68 -9.64 9.97
N CYS A 173 -10.10 -8.95 10.97
CA CYS A 173 -9.58 -7.60 10.81
C CYS A 173 -8.30 -7.39 11.63
N PRO A 174 -7.13 -7.88 11.18
CA PRO A 174 -5.85 -7.66 11.85
C PRO A 174 -5.46 -6.18 11.96
N HIS A 175 -4.55 -5.89 12.90
CA HIS A 175 -3.74 -4.67 12.91
C HIS A 175 -2.60 -4.83 11.90
N MET A 176 -2.64 -4.06 10.82
CA MET A 176 -1.57 -3.99 9.83
C MET A 176 -0.46 -3.06 10.32
N THR A 177 0.76 -3.59 10.37
CA THR A 177 2.00 -2.87 10.70
C THR A 177 2.95 -2.96 9.50
N LEU A 178 4.02 -2.15 9.48
CA LEU A 178 5.03 -2.21 8.44
C LEU A 178 5.64 -3.62 8.28
N GLU A 179 5.73 -4.39 9.37
CA GLU A 179 6.32 -5.74 9.38
C GLU A 179 5.42 -6.82 8.75
N ASN A 180 4.09 -6.68 8.86
CA ASN A 180 3.15 -7.69 8.39
C ASN A 180 2.38 -7.29 7.11
N ARG A 181 2.51 -6.02 6.69
CA ARG A 181 1.84 -5.40 5.54
C ARG A 181 1.86 -6.25 4.29
N ASP A 182 3.05 -6.68 3.87
CA ASP A 182 3.21 -7.39 2.60
C ASP A 182 2.56 -8.77 2.64
N ARG A 183 2.46 -9.38 3.83
CA ARG A 183 1.74 -10.65 4.03
C ARG A 183 0.23 -10.48 3.96
N LEU A 184 -0.29 -9.32 4.38
CA LEU A 184 -1.72 -9.02 4.33
C LEU A 184 -2.18 -8.63 2.90
N ARG A 185 -1.29 -8.03 2.10
CA ARG A 185 -1.56 -7.53 0.74
C ARG A 185 -1.50 -8.58 -0.37
N VAL A 186 -1.28 -9.85 -0.03
CA VAL A 186 -1.34 -10.95 -1.01
C VAL A 186 -2.76 -11.25 -1.50
N ARG A 187 -3.78 -10.62 -0.91
CA ARG A 187 -5.19 -10.69 -1.28
C ARG A 187 -5.75 -9.28 -1.41
N ASP A 188 -6.96 -9.18 -1.96
CA ASP A 188 -7.71 -7.93 -1.94
C ASP A 188 -7.94 -7.51 -0.50
N LEU A 189 -7.47 -6.32 -0.14
CA LEU A 189 -7.40 -5.84 1.23
C LEU A 189 -8.06 -4.48 1.36
N LEU A 190 -9.08 -4.39 2.20
CA LEU A 190 -9.60 -3.14 2.74
C LEU A 190 -8.78 -2.75 3.96
N THR A 191 -8.31 -1.51 4.01
CA THR A 191 -7.63 -0.96 5.18
C THR A 191 -8.30 0.32 5.65
N ALA A 192 -8.63 0.38 6.94
CA ALA A 192 -9.04 1.61 7.61
C ALA A 192 -7.86 2.21 8.39
N TYR A 193 -7.48 3.44 8.03
CA TYR A 193 -6.38 4.20 8.59
C TYR A 193 -6.91 5.27 9.54
N TYR A 194 -6.40 5.29 10.77
CA TYR A 194 -6.72 6.31 11.79
C TYR A 194 -5.59 6.39 12.82
N ASP A 195 -5.74 7.21 13.87
CA ASP A 195 -4.78 7.25 14.97
C ASP A 195 -4.90 5.97 15.84
N LEU A 196 -4.26 4.90 15.35
CA LEU A 196 -4.29 3.58 15.95
C LEU A 196 -3.08 3.42 16.88
N ASP A 197 -3.31 3.41 18.18
CA ASP A 197 -2.28 3.24 19.18
C ASP A 197 -2.71 2.25 20.26
N TYR A 198 -2.23 1.01 20.14
CA TYR A 198 -2.47 -0.05 21.13
C TYR A 198 -1.55 0.03 22.36
N HIS A 199 -0.60 0.96 22.41
CA HIS A 199 0.26 1.16 23.59
C HIS A 199 -0.37 2.17 24.55
N HIS A 200 -0.89 3.28 24.04
CA HIS A 200 -1.46 4.35 24.86
C HIS A 200 -2.99 4.47 24.77
N ASN A 201 -3.62 3.99 23.68
CA ASN A 201 -5.05 4.16 23.44
C ASN A 201 -5.76 2.90 22.91
N VAL A 202 -5.72 1.81 23.68
CA VAL A 202 -6.38 0.54 23.31
C VAL A 202 -7.89 0.71 23.11
N ARG A 203 -8.56 1.51 23.95
CA ARG A 203 -10.01 1.72 23.88
C ARG A 203 -10.42 2.45 22.59
N GLY A 204 -9.76 3.55 22.25
CA GLY A 204 -10.00 4.27 20.99
C GLY A 204 -9.64 3.42 19.77
N SER A 205 -8.54 2.67 19.85
CA SER A 205 -8.13 1.76 18.78
C SER A 205 -9.19 0.70 18.49
N ASN A 206 -9.74 0.07 19.53
CA ASN A 206 -10.80 -0.92 19.37
C ASN A 206 -12.17 -0.30 19.04
N TYR A 207 -12.43 0.96 19.42
CA TYR A 207 -13.69 1.66 19.09
C TYR A 207 -13.93 1.72 17.58
N TRP A 208 -12.92 2.10 16.81
CA TRP A 208 -13.01 2.18 15.34
C TRP A 208 -12.90 0.80 14.69
N ARG A 209 -11.95 -0.04 15.14
CA ARG A 209 -11.80 -1.41 14.63
C ARG A 209 -13.09 -2.21 14.75
N ASN A 210 -13.79 -2.16 15.88
CA ASN A 210 -15.03 -2.90 16.07
C ASN A 210 -16.15 -2.44 15.11
N ARG A 211 -16.16 -1.18 14.68
CA ARG A 211 -17.13 -0.69 13.68
C ARG A 211 -16.81 -1.20 12.29
N VAL A 212 -15.53 -1.20 11.92
CA VAL A 212 -15.06 -1.84 10.68
C VAL A 212 -15.44 -3.33 10.68
N MET A 213 -15.18 -4.04 11.78
CA MET A 213 -15.52 -5.46 11.93
C MET A 213 -17.03 -5.73 11.88
N LYS A 214 -17.84 -4.86 12.49
CA LYS A 214 -19.31 -4.97 12.47
C LYS A 214 -19.86 -4.94 11.04
N VAL A 215 -19.30 -4.10 10.17
CA VAL A 215 -19.69 -4.06 8.76
C VAL A 215 -19.07 -5.24 8.02
N ALA A 216 -17.76 -5.48 8.20
CA ALA A 216 -17.02 -6.55 7.52
C ALA A 216 -17.62 -7.95 7.74
N SER A 217 -18.17 -8.23 8.93
CA SER A 217 -18.79 -9.53 9.22
C SER A 217 -20.01 -9.83 8.33
N LYS A 218 -20.70 -8.80 7.80
CA LYS A 218 -21.80 -8.95 6.84
C LYS A 218 -21.33 -9.39 5.44
N TYR A 219 -20.07 -9.13 5.11
CA TYR A 219 -19.46 -9.40 3.79
C TYR A 219 -18.48 -10.58 3.82
N GLY A 220 -18.48 -11.37 4.90
CA GLY A 220 -17.64 -12.55 5.03
C GLY A 220 -17.77 -13.50 3.83
N GLY A 221 -16.63 -14.08 3.40
CA GLY A 221 -16.59 -15.04 2.29
C GLY A 221 -16.60 -14.44 0.88
N ARG A 222 -16.69 -13.12 0.72
CA ARG A 222 -16.70 -12.45 -0.61
C ARG A 222 -15.31 -12.14 -1.19
N GLY A 223 -14.24 -12.74 -0.66
CA GLY A 223 -12.88 -12.61 -1.20
C GLY A 223 -12.13 -11.33 -0.83
N LEU A 224 -12.72 -10.43 -0.05
CA LEU A 224 -12.07 -9.23 0.50
C LEU A 224 -11.60 -9.50 1.94
N THR A 225 -10.34 -9.19 2.26
CA THR A 225 -9.82 -9.16 3.62
C THR A 225 -9.88 -7.73 4.18
N TYR A 226 -9.85 -7.60 5.50
CA TYR A 226 -9.97 -6.31 6.18
C TYR A 226 -8.77 -6.09 7.10
N SER A 227 -8.38 -4.85 7.34
CA SER A 227 -7.38 -4.50 8.34
C SER A 227 -7.57 -3.08 8.84
N VAL A 228 -6.95 -2.79 9.97
CA VAL A 228 -6.80 -1.44 10.51
C VAL A 228 -5.31 -1.10 10.63
N ALA A 229 -4.94 0.16 10.40
CA ALA A 229 -3.55 0.59 10.43
C ALA A 229 -3.41 1.99 11.03
N ASN A 230 -2.24 2.27 11.59
CA ASN A 230 -1.93 3.62 12.06
C ASN A 230 -1.69 4.55 10.85
N LYS A 231 -2.43 5.66 10.74
CA LYS A 231 -2.29 6.61 9.64
C LYS A 231 -0.86 7.17 9.53
N LYS A 232 -0.20 7.48 10.65
CA LYS A 232 1.13 8.10 10.69
C LYS A 232 2.21 7.16 10.14
N ASP A 233 2.12 5.87 10.43
CA ASP A 233 3.09 4.86 9.96
C ASP A 233 3.04 4.68 8.43
N PHE A 234 1.89 4.98 7.81
CA PHE A 234 1.63 4.76 6.40
C PHE A 234 1.45 6.05 5.59
N LEU A 235 1.77 7.21 6.16
CA LEU A 235 1.46 8.51 5.55
C LEU A 235 2.06 8.67 4.14
N SER A 236 3.36 8.41 3.96
CA SER A 236 4.00 8.49 2.64
C SER A 236 3.35 7.53 1.63
N GLU A 237 2.95 6.33 2.06
CA GLU A 237 2.26 5.41 1.15
C GLU A 237 0.85 5.90 0.81
N LEU A 238 0.13 6.50 1.75
CA LEU A 238 -1.18 7.10 1.51
C LEU A 238 -1.09 8.30 0.57
N GLU A 239 -0.04 9.11 0.69
CA GLU A 239 0.26 10.22 -0.21
C GLU A 239 0.59 9.71 -1.62
N ASP A 240 1.53 8.77 -1.73
CA ASP A 240 2.00 8.27 -3.04
C ASP A 240 0.94 7.44 -3.77
N ASP A 241 0.23 6.56 -3.06
CA ASP A 241 -0.71 5.63 -3.69
C ASP A 241 -2.13 6.15 -3.79
N PHE A 242 -2.55 7.05 -2.91
CA PHE A 242 -3.93 7.48 -2.80
C PHE A 242 -4.07 9.02 -2.80
N GLY A 243 -2.96 9.77 -2.89
CA GLY A 243 -2.97 11.23 -2.96
C GLY A 243 -3.45 11.89 -1.67
N LEU A 244 -3.34 11.20 -0.53
CA LEU A 244 -3.92 11.63 0.74
C LEU A 244 -2.86 12.19 1.66
N GLY A 245 -2.89 13.49 1.85
CA GLY A 245 -1.95 14.21 2.69
C GLY A 245 -2.31 14.21 4.18
N THR A 246 -1.50 14.98 4.91
CA THR A 246 -1.75 15.34 6.32
C THR A 246 -3.06 16.12 6.52
N SER A 247 -3.52 16.86 5.51
CA SER A 247 -4.74 17.69 5.52
C SER A 247 -6.04 16.89 5.37
N ASP A 248 -6.00 15.68 4.79
CA ASP A 248 -7.19 14.83 4.58
C ASP A 248 -7.48 13.95 5.81
N GLY A 249 -7.19 14.48 7.01
CA GLY A 249 -6.97 13.71 8.23
C GLY A 249 -7.70 14.23 9.44
N GLY A 250 -9.03 14.22 9.40
CA GLY A 250 -9.82 14.31 10.63
C GLY A 250 -9.54 13.13 11.58
N GLU A 251 -10.18 13.15 12.75
CA GLU A 251 -10.12 12.03 13.72
C GLU A 251 -10.78 10.74 13.21
N LEU A 252 -11.52 10.83 12.09
CA LEU A 252 -12.30 9.73 11.54
C LEU A 252 -11.42 8.78 10.71
N PRO A 253 -11.75 7.47 10.69
CA PRO A 253 -11.06 6.52 9.85
C PRO A 253 -11.18 6.84 8.36
N PHE A 254 -10.05 6.80 7.68
CA PHE A 254 -10.00 6.85 6.23
C PHE A 254 -9.91 5.43 5.65
N VAL A 255 -10.68 5.10 4.62
CA VAL A 255 -10.81 3.71 4.12
C VAL A 255 -10.34 3.58 2.68
N THR A 256 -9.46 2.60 2.43
CA THR A 256 -9.04 2.21 1.08
C THR A 256 -9.24 0.73 0.83
N ILE A 257 -9.31 0.36 -0.45
CA ILE A 257 -9.16 -1.01 -0.91
C ILE A 257 -8.00 -1.07 -1.90
N ARG A 258 -7.09 -2.02 -1.70
CA ARG A 258 -6.10 -2.43 -2.69
C ARG A 258 -6.36 -3.87 -3.10
N THR A 259 -6.57 -4.10 -4.38
CA THR A 259 -6.75 -5.45 -4.93
C THR A 259 -5.38 -6.11 -5.19
N ARG A 260 -5.36 -7.44 -5.29
CA ARG A 260 -4.17 -8.21 -5.68
C ARG A 260 -3.64 -7.85 -7.08
N LEU A 261 -4.49 -7.26 -7.93
CA LEU A 261 -4.15 -6.76 -9.26
C LEU A 261 -3.55 -5.35 -9.23
N GLY A 262 -3.47 -4.71 -8.06
CA GLY A 262 -2.98 -3.35 -7.90
C GLY A 262 -4.03 -2.27 -8.11
N HIS A 263 -5.30 -2.61 -8.42
CA HIS A 263 -6.37 -1.61 -8.44
C HIS A 263 -6.58 -1.03 -7.04
N LYS A 264 -6.72 0.30 -7.00
CA LYS A 264 -6.87 1.10 -5.79
C LYS A 264 -8.28 1.70 -5.77
N TYR A 265 -8.90 1.75 -4.59
CA TYR A 265 -10.19 2.42 -4.38
C TYR A 265 -10.14 3.19 -3.06
N THR A 266 -10.77 4.36 -3.03
CA THR A 266 -10.85 5.22 -1.85
C THR A 266 -12.31 5.49 -1.51
N MET A 267 -12.64 5.47 -0.22
CA MET A 267 -13.96 5.87 0.26
C MET A 267 -14.03 7.40 0.28
N ARG A 268 -14.88 7.99 -0.57
CA ARG A 268 -15.04 9.45 -0.68
C ARG A 268 -15.92 10.04 0.44
N GLU A 269 -16.92 9.27 0.88
CA GLU A 269 -17.79 9.68 1.99
C GLU A 269 -17.01 9.58 3.32
N GLU A 270 -17.26 10.49 4.26
CA GLU A 270 -16.67 10.40 5.60
C GLU A 270 -17.16 9.15 6.36
N PHE A 271 -16.32 8.61 7.23
CA PHE A 271 -16.67 7.44 8.01
C PHE A 271 -17.74 7.77 9.08
N THR A 272 -18.90 7.14 8.98
CA THR A 272 -19.98 7.32 9.95
C THR A 272 -19.86 6.35 11.11
N ARG A 273 -20.19 6.81 12.33
CA ARG A 273 -20.07 5.99 13.56
C ARG A 273 -20.99 4.78 13.60
N ASP A 274 -22.04 4.76 12.78
CA ASP A 274 -22.97 3.63 12.64
C ASP A 274 -22.50 2.60 11.59
N GLY A 275 -21.48 2.94 10.78
CA GLY A 275 -20.92 2.10 9.73
C GLY A 275 -21.66 2.16 8.39
N GLN A 276 -22.68 3.00 8.24
CA GLN A 276 -23.48 3.07 7.01
C GLN A 276 -22.69 3.55 5.80
N SER A 277 -21.77 4.52 5.95
CA SER A 277 -20.95 4.97 4.82
C SER A 277 -19.99 3.89 4.35
N LEU A 278 -19.40 3.12 5.28
CA LEU A 278 -18.60 1.93 4.94
C LEU A 278 -19.44 0.84 4.27
N GLU A 279 -20.67 0.63 4.71
CA GLU A 279 -21.59 -0.35 4.10
C GLU A 279 -21.92 0.01 2.65
N ARG A 280 -22.31 1.27 2.39
CA ARG A 280 -22.52 1.78 1.02
C ARG A 280 -21.28 1.62 0.14
N PHE A 281 -20.11 1.99 0.67
CA PHE A 281 -18.85 1.84 -0.05
C PHE A 281 -18.56 0.39 -0.44
N LEU A 282 -18.80 -0.56 0.47
CA LEU A 282 -18.64 -1.99 0.19
C LEU A 282 -19.68 -2.51 -0.80
N ASP A 283 -20.94 -2.07 -0.71
CA ASP A 283 -21.98 -2.42 -1.67
C ASP A 283 -21.62 -1.96 -3.08
N ASP A 284 -21.12 -0.73 -3.24
CA ASP A 284 -20.65 -0.21 -4.51
C ASP A 284 -19.41 -0.93 -5.02
N TYR A 285 -18.48 -1.30 -4.12
CA TYR A 285 -17.29 -2.08 -4.47
C TYR A 285 -17.68 -3.46 -5.04
N PHE A 286 -18.51 -4.22 -4.32
CA PHE A 286 -18.93 -5.55 -4.76
C PHE A 286 -19.87 -5.53 -5.96
N ALA A 287 -20.60 -4.43 -6.17
CA ALA A 287 -21.40 -4.22 -7.37
C ALA A 287 -20.59 -3.72 -8.59
N GLY A 288 -19.29 -3.44 -8.42
CA GLY A 288 -18.45 -2.90 -9.50
C GLY A 288 -18.78 -1.47 -9.90
N ARG A 289 -19.45 -0.70 -9.02
CA ARG A 289 -19.85 0.69 -9.27
C ARG A 289 -18.77 1.72 -8.93
N LEU A 290 -17.77 1.34 -8.13
CA LEU A 290 -16.68 2.24 -7.77
C LEU A 290 -15.72 2.47 -8.94
N LYS A 291 -15.40 3.73 -9.21
CA LYS A 291 -14.26 4.10 -10.05
C LYS A 291 -12.97 3.80 -9.30
N ARG A 292 -11.97 3.29 -10.03
CA ARG A 292 -10.62 3.10 -9.48
C ARG A 292 -10.04 4.46 -9.13
N TYR A 293 -9.25 4.51 -8.07
CA TYR A 293 -8.43 5.67 -7.73
C TYR A 293 -7.36 5.85 -8.82
N VAL A 294 -7.20 7.10 -9.24
CA VAL A 294 -6.26 7.57 -10.25
C VAL A 294 -5.65 8.84 -9.67
N LYS A 295 -4.32 8.99 -9.72
CA LYS A 295 -3.65 10.22 -9.27
C LYS A 295 -4.17 11.39 -10.13
N SER A 296 -4.74 12.40 -9.49
CA SER A 296 -5.31 13.57 -10.17
C SER A 296 -5.07 14.82 -9.36
N GLU A 297 -4.74 15.92 -10.03
CA GLU A 297 -4.93 17.25 -9.46
C GLU A 297 -6.44 17.53 -9.27
N PRO A 298 -6.82 18.46 -8.37
CA PRO A 298 -8.21 18.86 -8.22
C PRO A 298 -8.78 19.39 -9.54
N VAL A 299 -10.02 19.00 -9.85
CA VAL A 299 -10.73 19.55 -11.01
C VAL A 299 -10.88 21.07 -10.83
N PRO A 300 -10.41 21.90 -11.78
CA PRO A 300 -10.49 23.36 -11.64
C PRO A 300 -11.94 23.84 -11.53
N GLU A 301 -12.24 24.69 -10.53
CA GLU A 301 -13.60 25.25 -10.33
C GLU A 301 -14.11 26.01 -11.56
N ARG A 302 -13.20 26.65 -12.30
CA ARG A 302 -13.49 27.35 -13.56
C ARG A 302 -12.49 26.95 -14.63
N ASN A 303 -12.98 26.27 -15.66
CA ASN A 303 -12.19 25.87 -16.82
C ASN A 303 -12.56 26.71 -18.06
N THR A 304 -12.53 28.04 -17.91
CA THR A 304 -12.98 29.01 -18.93
C THR A 304 -11.87 29.47 -19.88
N ALA A 305 -10.63 29.05 -19.65
CA ALA A 305 -9.52 29.36 -20.56
C ALA A 305 -9.75 28.72 -21.94
N ASP A 306 -9.23 29.37 -22.98
CA ASP A 306 -9.29 28.88 -24.37
C ASP A 306 -8.66 27.48 -24.47
N VAL A 307 -7.53 27.29 -23.79
CA VAL A 307 -6.94 25.97 -23.57
C VAL A 307 -7.59 25.34 -22.33
N LYS A 308 -8.34 24.26 -22.52
CA LYS A 308 -8.98 23.52 -21.43
C LYS A 308 -7.94 22.80 -20.58
N MET A 309 -8.01 23.02 -19.27
CA MET A 309 -7.23 22.28 -18.29
C MET A 309 -7.89 20.93 -18.05
N VAL A 310 -7.14 19.85 -18.28
CA VAL A 310 -7.59 18.48 -18.05
C VAL A 310 -6.76 17.89 -16.92
N VAL A 311 -7.44 17.24 -15.98
CA VAL A 311 -6.85 16.44 -14.90
C VAL A 311 -7.34 15.00 -15.07
N ALA A 312 -6.75 14.03 -14.36
CA ALA A 312 -7.11 12.62 -14.59
C ALA A 312 -8.61 12.35 -14.32
N GLU A 313 -9.21 13.02 -13.33
CA GLU A 313 -10.64 12.86 -13.04
C GLU A 313 -11.57 13.42 -14.12
N SER A 314 -11.19 14.50 -14.81
CA SER A 314 -12.00 15.14 -15.86
C SER A 314 -11.63 14.67 -17.27
N PHE A 315 -10.69 13.75 -17.40
CA PHE A 315 -10.17 13.32 -18.68
C PHE A 315 -11.27 12.71 -19.57
N ASP A 316 -12.04 11.77 -19.03
CA ASP A 316 -13.11 11.12 -19.79
C ASP A 316 -14.17 12.13 -20.24
N ASP A 317 -14.55 13.06 -19.36
CA ASP A 317 -15.59 14.05 -19.65
C ASP A 317 -15.17 15.07 -20.72
N VAL A 318 -13.87 15.39 -20.82
CA VAL A 318 -13.35 16.40 -21.74
C VAL A 318 -12.75 15.79 -23.01
N VAL A 319 -11.89 14.80 -22.87
CA VAL A 319 -11.12 14.20 -23.99
C VAL A 319 -11.93 13.13 -24.71
N ASN A 320 -12.68 12.33 -23.94
CA ASN A 320 -13.51 11.25 -24.48
C ASN A 320 -14.97 11.68 -24.75
N ASP A 321 -15.25 12.99 -24.76
CA ASP A 321 -16.52 13.54 -25.23
C ASP A 321 -16.79 13.04 -26.68
N PRO A 322 -17.86 12.25 -26.91
CA PRO A 322 -18.12 11.65 -28.21
C PRO A 322 -18.41 12.68 -29.31
N ASP A 323 -18.77 13.92 -28.96
CA ASP A 323 -19.20 14.96 -29.90
C ASP A 323 -18.08 15.97 -30.23
N LYS A 324 -16.88 15.82 -29.65
CA LYS A 324 -15.76 16.75 -29.83
C LYS A 324 -14.51 16.08 -30.39
N ASP A 325 -13.85 16.76 -31.31
CA ASP A 325 -12.44 16.49 -31.66
C ASP A 325 -11.54 17.18 -30.63
N VAL A 326 -10.62 16.43 -30.01
CA VAL A 326 -9.81 16.97 -28.90
C VAL A 326 -8.33 16.86 -29.23
N LEU A 327 -7.64 18.00 -29.26
CA LEU A 327 -6.17 18.05 -29.30
C LEU A 327 -5.67 18.26 -27.88
N ILE A 328 -5.00 17.26 -27.32
CA ILE A 328 -4.49 17.29 -25.93
C ILE A 328 -2.97 17.31 -25.88
N GLN A 329 -2.43 18.27 -25.13
CA GLN A 329 -1.01 18.37 -24.80
C GLN A 329 -0.74 17.81 -23.41
N PHE A 330 0.06 16.74 -23.32
CA PHE A 330 0.67 16.29 -22.07
C PHE A 330 1.98 17.04 -21.83
N TYR A 331 2.06 17.76 -20.71
CA TYR A 331 3.19 18.63 -20.38
C TYR A 331 3.71 18.37 -18.97
N SER A 332 4.89 18.95 -18.69
CA SER A 332 5.47 19.06 -17.35
C SER A 332 5.79 20.54 -17.06
N PRO A 333 5.46 21.08 -15.87
CA PRO A 333 5.74 22.47 -15.50
C PRO A 333 7.23 22.86 -15.60
N SER A 334 8.13 21.89 -15.41
CA SER A 334 9.58 22.09 -15.43
C SER A 334 10.20 21.97 -16.82
N CYS A 335 9.43 21.61 -17.85
CA CYS A 335 9.96 21.37 -19.19
C CYS A 335 10.15 22.68 -20.00
N PRO A 336 11.38 23.02 -20.44
CA PRO A 336 11.63 24.23 -21.24
C PRO A 336 10.91 24.23 -22.60
N HIS A 337 10.79 23.06 -23.25
CA HIS A 337 10.08 22.94 -24.52
C HIS A 337 8.58 23.14 -24.38
N CYS A 338 7.99 22.74 -23.24
CA CYS A 338 6.58 23.00 -22.95
C CYS A 338 6.33 24.51 -22.78
N LYS A 339 7.20 25.20 -22.03
CA LYS A 339 7.12 26.66 -21.84
C LYS A 339 7.22 27.43 -23.15
N LYS A 340 8.07 26.97 -24.08
CA LYS A 340 8.19 27.57 -25.43
C LYS A 340 6.94 27.34 -26.30
N LEU A 341 6.26 26.20 -26.14
CA LEU A 341 5.06 25.85 -26.91
C LEU A 341 3.80 26.56 -26.37
N GLU A 342 3.73 26.86 -25.08
CA GLU A 342 2.56 27.47 -24.44
C GLU A 342 1.95 28.70 -25.16
N PRO A 343 2.72 29.71 -25.62
CA PRO A 343 2.14 30.83 -26.35
C PRO A 343 1.50 30.40 -27.68
N VAL A 344 2.15 29.51 -28.43
CA VAL A 344 1.63 29.00 -29.71
C VAL A 344 0.36 28.16 -29.50
N TYR A 345 0.34 27.34 -28.46
CA TYR A 345 -0.81 26.49 -28.14
C TYR A 345 -2.03 27.31 -27.68
N ARG A 346 -1.78 28.42 -26.98
CA ARG A 346 -2.83 29.39 -26.61
C ARG A 346 -3.37 30.13 -27.83
N GLU A 347 -2.50 30.55 -28.74
CA GLU A 347 -2.90 31.18 -30.00
C GLU A 347 -3.74 30.24 -30.87
N LEU A 348 -3.37 28.95 -30.93
CA LEU A 348 -4.17 27.91 -31.59
C LEU A 348 -5.57 27.81 -30.99
N ALA A 349 -5.67 27.76 -29.66
CA ALA A 349 -6.96 27.69 -28.98
C ALA A 349 -7.84 28.92 -29.24
N HIS A 350 -7.25 30.12 -29.22
CA HIS A 350 -7.96 31.35 -29.56
C HIS A 350 -8.42 31.37 -31.03
N THR A 351 -7.60 30.84 -31.94
CA THR A 351 -7.93 30.72 -33.36
C THR A 351 -9.15 29.82 -33.58
N LEU A 352 -9.30 28.78 -32.76
CA LEU A 352 -10.38 27.78 -32.86
C LEU A 352 -11.52 28.01 -31.85
N TYR A 353 -11.53 29.16 -31.15
CA TYR A 353 -12.44 29.44 -30.05
C TYR A 353 -13.93 29.31 -30.43
N TYR A 354 -14.28 29.72 -31.66
CA TYR A 354 -15.66 29.66 -32.17
C TYR A 354 -16.03 28.33 -32.82
N ASP A 355 -15.10 27.39 -32.91
CA ASP A 355 -15.39 26.05 -33.42
C ASP A 355 -16.06 25.22 -32.31
N PRO A 356 -17.37 24.91 -32.41
CA PRO A 356 -18.06 24.22 -31.34
C PRO A 356 -17.65 22.75 -31.22
N LYS A 357 -16.93 22.19 -32.20
CA LYS A 357 -16.60 20.76 -32.27
C LYS A 357 -15.14 20.47 -31.98
N ILE A 358 -14.27 21.48 -31.82
CA ILE A 358 -12.87 21.28 -31.43
C ILE A 358 -12.59 21.80 -30.03
N VAL A 359 -11.84 21.01 -29.27
CA VAL A 359 -11.32 21.38 -27.96
C VAL A 359 -9.81 21.30 -27.97
N ILE A 360 -9.16 22.41 -27.60
CA ILE A 360 -7.72 22.44 -27.35
C ILE A 360 -7.51 22.30 -25.85
N ALA A 361 -6.85 21.22 -25.43
CA ALA A 361 -6.69 20.85 -24.03
C ALA A 361 -5.23 20.66 -23.65
N LYS A 362 -4.91 20.81 -22.36
CA LYS A 362 -3.61 20.46 -21.79
C LYS A 362 -3.76 19.78 -20.43
N MET A 363 -2.86 18.83 -20.15
CA MET A 363 -2.81 18.06 -18.91
C MET A 363 -1.37 17.96 -18.39
N ASN A 364 -1.19 18.22 -17.10
CA ASN A 364 0.07 18.02 -16.42
C ASN A 364 0.28 16.53 -16.13
N ALA A 365 1.10 15.87 -16.94
CA ALA A 365 1.32 14.42 -16.85
C ALA A 365 2.35 14.01 -15.77
N VAL A 366 2.82 14.97 -14.95
CA VAL A 366 3.62 14.68 -13.74
C VAL A 366 2.72 14.51 -12.51
N GLU A 367 1.66 15.31 -12.43
CA GLU A 367 0.74 15.31 -11.28
C GLU A 367 -0.57 14.55 -11.51
N ASN A 368 -0.77 14.03 -12.72
CA ASN A 368 -1.94 13.26 -13.08
C ASN A 368 -1.51 11.95 -13.75
N ASP A 369 -2.13 10.84 -13.35
CA ASP A 369 -1.99 9.56 -14.03
C ASP A 369 -2.55 9.68 -15.44
N VAL A 370 -1.78 9.20 -16.42
CA VAL A 370 -2.15 9.25 -17.83
C VAL A 370 -3.06 8.05 -18.17
N PRO A 371 -4.25 8.28 -18.76
CA PRO A 371 -5.15 7.20 -19.14
C PRO A 371 -4.54 6.22 -20.16
N LEU A 372 -5.06 5.00 -20.17
CA LEU A 372 -4.66 3.97 -21.14
C LEU A 372 -4.90 4.46 -22.58
N GLY A 373 -3.99 4.10 -23.50
CA GLY A 373 -4.02 4.54 -24.89
C GLY A 373 -3.13 5.75 -25.20
N TYR A 374 -2.66 6.48 -24.18
CA TYR A 374 -1.76 7.62 -24.34
C TYR A 374 -0.36 7.28 -23.81
N ASP A 375 0.58 7.05 -24.74
CA ASP A 375 1.97 6.78 -24.36
C ASP A 375 2.78 8.08 -24.27
N VAL A 376 3.09 8.51 -23.04
CA VAL A 376 3.82 9.75 -22.73
C VAL A 376 5.23 9.41 -22.24
N GLN A 377 6.15 9.27 -23.20
CA GLN A 377 7.58 8.99 -22.92
C GLN A 377 8.43 10.27 -22.72
N GLY A 378 7.86 11.45 -23.00
CA GLY A 378 8.57 12.71 -22.90
C GLY A 378 7.64 13.93 -23.03
N PHE A 379 8.19 15.12 -22.82
CA PHE A 379 7.41 16.36 -22.77
C PHE A 379 7.90 17.42 -23.77
N PRO A 380 6.99 18.12 -24.48
CA PRO A 380 5.56 17.84 -24.57
C PRO A 380 5.29 16.62 -25.47
N THR A 381 4.26 15.86 -25.15
CA THR A 381 3.64 14.86 -26.04
C THR A 381 2.23 15.31 -26.36
N ILE A 382 1.83 15.24 -27.63
CA ILE A 382 0.54 15.74 -28.11
C ILE A 382 -0.20 14.61 -28.81
N TYR A 383 -1.48 14.47 -28.51
CA TYR A 383 -2.38 13.52 -29.14
C TYR A 383 -3.64 14.24 -29.65
N PHE A 384 -4.21 13.68 -30.70
CA PHE A 384 -5.50 14.06 -31.26
C PHE A 384 -6.49 12.91 -31.05
N ALA A 385 -7.60 13.17 -30.37
CA ALA A 385 -8.66 12.21 -30.08
C ALA A 385 -9.90 12.57 -30.92
N PRO A 386 -10.08 11.94 -32.10
CA PRO A 386 -11.16 12.28 -33.01
C PRO A 386 -12.53 11.83 -32.51
N VAL A 387 -13.59 12.51 -32.97
CA VAL A 387 -14.97 12.04 -32.87
C VAL A 387 -15.09 10.62 -33.45
N GLY A 388 -15.72 9.72 -32.69
CA GLY A 388 -15.92 8.33 -33.10
C GLY A 388 -14.68 7.42 -33.04
N LYS A 389 -13.50 7.93 -32.63
CA LYS A 389 -12.24 7.17 -32.53
C LYS A 389 -11.46 7.46 -31.24
N LYS A 390 -12.17 7.55 -30.10
CA LYS A 390 -11.56 7.87 -28.81
C LYS A 390 -10.59 6.81 -28.29
N ASP A 391 -10.84 5.55 -28.62
CA ASP A 391 -9.95 4.43 -28.27
C ASP A 391 -8.69 4.35 -29.15
N GLU A 392 -8.61 5.13 -30.23
CA GLU A 392 -7.49 5.18 -31.18
C GLU A 392 -6.94 6.61 -31.33
N PRO A 393 -6.44 7.23 -30.25
CA PRO A 393 -5.91 8.59 -30.33
C PRO A 393 -4.66 8.63 -31.22
N VAL A 394 -4.61 9.63 -32.11
CA VAL A 394 -3.51 9.81 -33.07
C VAL A 394 -2.42 10.65 -32.43
N ARG A 395 -1.20 10.10 -32.33
CA ARG A 395 -0.04 10.85 -31.85
C ARG A 395 0.34 11.94 -32.86
N TYR A 396 0.50 13.17 -32.40
CA TYR A 396 0.95 14.27 -33.24
C TYR A 396 2.49 14.31 -33.30
N GLU A 397 3.03 14.15 -34.51
CA GLU A 397 4.47 14.16 -34.78
C GLU A 397 4.93 15.35 -35.64
N GLY A 398 4.02 16.30 -35.92
CA GLY A 398 4.30 17.48 -36.74
C GLY A 398 5.13 18.55 -36.03
N GLY A 399 5.37 19.66 -36.75
CA GLY A 399 6.07 20.83 -36.22
C GLY A 399 5.29 21.52 -35.10
N ARG A 400 5.93 22.43 -34.36
CA ARG A 400 5.36 23.06 -33.15
C ARG A 400 4.99 24.53 -33.37
N GLU A 401 4.76 24.91 -34.62
CA GLU A 401 4.28 26.24 -35.00
C GLU A 401 2.76 26.23 -35.24
N LEU A 402 2.11 27.39 -35.14
CA LEU A 402 0.65 27.53 -35.31
C LEU A 402 0.18 26.92 -36.64
N ARG A 403 0.92 27.18 -37.72
CA ARG A 403 0.59 26.71 -39.07
C ARG A 403 0.58 25.18 -39.15
N ASP A 404 1.49 24.51 -38.44
CA ASP A 404 1.59 23.04 -38.46
C ASP A 404 0.36 22.42 -37.81
N PHE A 405 -0.05 22.94 -36.64
CA PHE A 405 -1.26 22.49 -35.95
C PHE A 405 -2.51 22.71 -36.80
N LEU A 406 -2.67 23.89 -37.41
CA LEU A 406 -3.81 24.17 -38.27
C LEU A 406 -3.84 23.25 -39.50
N ASN A 407 -2.69 22.99 -40.14
CA ASN A 407 -2.62 22.08 -41.28
C ASN A 407 -2.98 20.64 -40.88
N PHE A 408 -2.51 20.19 -39.72
CA PHE A 408 -2.85 18.88 -39.19
C PHE A 408 -4.35 18.77 -38.88
N LEU A 409 -4.92 19.73 -38.13
CA LEU A 409 -6.35 19.71 -37.79
C LEU A 409 -7.24 19.82 -39.04
N LYS A 410 -6.86 20.58 -40.07
CA LYS A 410 -7.60 20.63 -41.33
C LYS A 410 -7.65 19.28 -42.06
N ARG A 411 -6.67 18.41 -41.82
CA ARG A 411 -6.60 17.08 -42.45
C ARG A 411 -7.30 16.01 -41.63
N GLU A 412 -7.18 16.08 -40.31
CA GLU A 412 -7.61 15.01 -39.41
C GLU A 412 -8.97 15.27 -38.72
N ALA A 413 -9.42 16.53 -38.63
CA ALA A 413 -10.68 16.85 -37.95
C ALA A 413 -11.88 16.22 -38.67
N SER A 414 -12.88 15.84 -37.87
CA SER A 414 -14.12 15.24 -38.33
C SER A 414 -15.02 16.21 -39.12
N HIS A 415 -14.72 17.52 -39.06
CA HIS A 415 -15.43 18.58 -39.76
C HIS A 415 -14.49 19.70 -40.23
N SER A 416 -15.03 20.59 -41.08
CA SER A 416 -14.32 21.78 -41.53
C SER A 416 -14.17 22.82 -40.41
N LEU A 417 -12.94 23.20 -40.12
CA LEU A 417 -12.61 24.12 -39.02
C LEU A 417 -13.28 25.49 -39.16
N VAL A 418 -13.77 26.03 -38.04
CA VAL A 418 -14.25 27.42 -37.94
C VAL A 418 -13.16 28.27 -37.26
N LEU A 419 -12.56 29.18 -38.03
CA LEU A 419 -11.46 30.04 -37.54
C LEU A 419 -12.00 31.41 -37.08
N SER A 420 -11.45 31.96 -36.00
CA SER A 420 -11.73 33.34 -35.59
C SER A 420 -11.12 34.30 -36.62
N GLY A 421 -11.99 34.87 -37.47
CA GLY A 421 -11.59 35.80 -38.55
C GLY A 421 -12.31 35.60 -39.88
N SER A 422 -13.10 34.55 -40.07
CA SER A 422 -13.83 34.29 -41.34
C SER A 422 -15.30 34.75 -41.34
N LYS A 423 -15.67 35.73 -40.49
CA LYS A 423 -17.07 36.19 -40.32
C LYS A 423 -17.32 37.65 -40.75
N ASP A 424 -16.40 38.26 -41.50
CA ASP A 424 -16.55 39.63 -42.04
C ASP A 424 -16.72 39.69 -43.57
N GLU A 425 -17.07 38.58 -44.23
CA GLU A 425 -17.53 38.60 -45.63
C GLU A 425 -18.71 37.63 -45.81
N LEU A 426 -19.91 38.06 -45.42
CA LEU A 426 -21.19 37.53 -45.92
C LEU A 426 -22.32 38.54 -45.72
#